data_AF-A0A960P0T9-F1
#
_entry.id   AF-A0A960P0T9-F1
#
_cell.length_a   1.000
_cell.length_b   1.000
_cell.length_c   1.000
_cell.angle_alpha   90.00
_cell.angle_beta   90.00
_cell.angle_gamma   90.00
#
_symmetry.space_group_name_H-M   'P 1'
#
loop_
_entity.id
_entity.type
_entity.pdbx_description
1 polymer ?
#
loop_
_entity_poly.entity_id
_entity_poly.type
_entity_poly.pdbx_seq_one_letter_code
_entity_poly.pdbx_strand_id
1 'polypeptide(L)'
;ATDNAAGSAVVMEAARILKSLGRTPRRTIRFALWSGEEQGLLGSSAYVEQHLATRPESTDPEQLELPARWRQKGWPIHPIQPAYGKFYAYFNLDNGGGRVRGIYAQENLGAKALFERWMAPLADLGVTAVTMENTSSTDHVPFDRVGLPGFQFVQDSRDYSTRTHHSHLDTYDYLQREDLMQAAVVMASTLWQAANEDGPFPRKPMPEEPKAEREKRERRERGEAEEAKGEASEASTASAAR
;
A
#
# COMPACT_ATOMS: atom_id res chain seq x y z
N ALA A 1 -15.99 -6.96 -13.41
CA ALA A 1 -16.79 -7.57 -12.34
C ALA A 1 -15.92 -8.10 -11.21
N THR A 2 -15.06 -9.09 -11.49
CA THR A 2 -13.97 -9.54 -10.62
C THR A 2 -12.97 -8.42 -10.31
N ASP A 3 -12.80 -7.48 -11.23
CA ASP A 3 -11.87 -6.35 -11.11
C ASP A 3 -12.60 -5.00 -11.26
N ASN A 4 -12.92 -4.27 -10.19
CA ASN A 4 -12.93 -4.72 -8.79
C ASN A 4 -14.31 -4.51 -8.12
N ALA A 5 -15.39 -4.80 -8.85
CA ALA A 5 -16.74 -4.74 -8.30
C ALA A 5 -16.97 -5.80 -7.21
N ALA A 6 -16.30 -6.95 -7.31
CA ALA A 6 -16.31 -8.02 -6.31
C ALA A 6 -15.73 -7.55 -4.96
N GLY A 7 -14.52 -7.00 -4.95
CA GLY A 7 -13.89 -6.45 -3.75
C GLY A 7 -14.71 -5.31 -3.16
N SER A 8 -15.22 -4.41 -4.00
CA SER A 8 -16.12 -3.33 -3.58
C SER A 8 -17.38 -3.84 -2.87
N ALA A 9 -18.02 -4.87 -3.42
CA ALA A 9 -19.20 -5.49 -2.81
C ALA A 9 -18.86 -6.15 -1.47
N VAL A 10 -17.70 -6.81 -1.36
CA VAL A 10 -17.21 -7.42 -0.11
C VAL A 10 -16.95 -6.35 0.96
N VAL A 11 -16.35 -5.20 0.61
CA VAL A 11 -16.13 -4.08 1.54
C VAL A 11 -17.46 -3.54 2.07
N MET A 12 -18.45 -3.34 1.19
CA MET A 12 -19.78 -2.88 1.60
C MET A 12 -20.49 -3.90 2.49
N GLU A 13 -20.37 -5.19 2.18
CA GLU A 13 -20.99 -6.26 2.96
C GLU A 13 -20.32 -6.42 4.33
N ALA A 14 -18.99 -6.31 4.42
CA ALA A 14 -18.28 -6.29 5.69
C ALA A 14 -18.74 -5.13 6.58
N ALA A 15 -18.98 -3.94 6.00
CA ALA A 15 -19.57 -2.81 6.72
C ALA A 15 -20.98 -3.13 7.24
N ARG A 16 -21.82 -3.80 6.43
CA ARG A 16 -23.17 -4.22 6.83
C ARG A 16 -23.13 -5.25 7.97
N ILE A 17 -22.25 -6.25 7.89
CA ILE A 17 -22.04 -7.26 8.92
C ILE A 17 -21.65 -6.57 10.23
N LEU A 18 -20.62 -5.73 10.22
CA LEU A 18 -20.15 -5.03 11.41
C LEU A 18 -21.24 -4.15 12.05
N LYS A 19 -22.00 -3.43 11.22
CA LYS A 19 -23.14 -2.63 11.69
C LYS A 19 -24.21 -3.50 12.36
N SER A 20 -24.47 -4.69 11.83
CA SER A 20 -25.50 -5.61 12.36
C SER A 20 -25.17 -6.17 13.74
N LEU A 21 -23.89 -6.16 14.15
CA LEU A 21 -23.49 -6.61 15.49
C LEU A 21 -24.03 -5.72 16.61
N GLY A 22 -24.40 -4.47 16.30
CA GLY A 22 -24.86 -3.51 17.32
C GLY A 22 -23.80 -3.15 18.35
N ARG A 23 -22.51 -3.29 18.01
CA ARG A 23 -21.36 -3.02 18.89
C ARG A 23 -20.45 -1.98 18.27
N THR A 24 -19.88 -1.12 19.12
CA THR A 24 -18.90 -0.10 18.70
C THR A 24 -17.49 -0.62 18.96
N PRO A 25 -16.61 -0.71 17.94
CA PRO A 25 -15.22 -1.09 18.15
C PRO A 25 -14.42 0.02 18.85
N ARG A 26 -13.29 -0.34 19.49
CA ARG A 26 -12.41 0.63 20.18
C ARG A 26 -11.74 1.65 19.23
N ARG A 27 -11.53 1.29 17.96
CA ARG A 27 -10.98 2.16 16.92
C ARG A 27 -11.98 2.36 15.79
N THR A 28 -11.94 3.52 15.14
CA THR A 28 -12.74 3.81 13.96
C THR A 28 -12.30 2.93 12.78
N ILE A 29 -13.26 2.25 12.15
CA ILE A 29 -13.07 1.55 10.88
C ILE A 29 -13.53 2.50 9.76
N ARG A 30 -12.67 2.68 8.75
CA ARG A 30 -13.01 3.43 7.52
C ARG A 30 -13.06 2.45 6.36
N PHE A 31 -14.15 2.50 5.60
CA PHE A 31 -14.29 1.77 4.36
C PHE A 31 -13.95 2.73 3.21
N ALA A 32 -13.05 2.32 2.34
CA ALA A 32 -12.60 3.11 1.19
C ALA A 32 -12.83 2.32 -0.09
N LEU A 33 -13.34 3.01 -1.10
CA LEU A 33 -13.44 2.52 -2.48
C LEU A 33 -12.65 3.52 -3.32
N TRP A 34 -11.48 3.10 -3.79
CA TRP A 34 -10.56 3.98 -4.49
C TRP A 34 -10.92 4.11 -5.97
N SER A 35 -10.59 5.26 -6.54
CA SER A 35 -10.67 5.48 -7.98
C SER A 35 -9.26 5.49 -8.55
N GLY A 36 -9.10 4.99 -9.77
CA GLY A 36 -7.84 5.05 -10.50
C GLY A 36 -6.73 4.15 -9.98
N GLU A 37 -7.06 3.03 -9.32
CA GLU A 37 -6.12 1.95 -9.00
C GLU A 37 -5.39 1.51 -10.30
N GLU A 38 -6.18 1.18 -11.30
CA GLU A 38 -5.76 0.67 -12.62
C GLU A 38 -4.90 1.63 -13.46
N GLN A 39 -4.92 2.93 -13.12
CA GLN A 39 -4.12 3.95 -13.79
C GLN A 39 -2.82 4.28 -13.04
N GLY A 40 -2.53 3.54 -11.96
CA GLY A 40 -1.34 3.71 -11.14
C GLY A 40 -1.63 4.14 -9.71
N LEU A 41 -2.61 3.53 -9.05
CA LEU A 41 -2.94 3.72 -7.64
C LEU A 41 -3.30 5.18 -7.31
N LEU A 42 -3.96 5.88 -8.24
CA LEU A 42 -4.10 7.33 -8.17
C LEU A 42 -4.88 7.78 -6.92
N GLY A 43 -6.00 7.13 -6.62
CA GLY A 43 -6.85 7.47 -5.48
C GLY A 43 -6.18 7.22 -4.13
N SER A 44 -5.64 6.01 -3.92
CA SER A 44 -4.96 5.65 -2.68
C SER A 44 -3.67 6.44 -2.48
N SER A 45 -2.89 6.68 -3.54
CA SER A 45 -1.68 7.50 -3.49
C SER A 45 -2.00 8.95 -3.13
N ALA A 46 -3.02 9.55 -3.77
CA ALA A 46 -3.45 10.90 -3.45
C ALA A 46 -3.92 11.00 -1.99
N TYR A 47 -4.65 10.00 -1.48
CA TYR A 47 -5.08 9.97 -0.09
C TYR A 47 -3.89 9.94 0.88
N VAL A 48 -2.88 9.10 0.61
CA VAL A 48 -1.67 9.03 1.42
C VAL A 48 -0.93 10.36 1.40
N GLU A 49 -0.73 10.96 0.23
CA GLU A 49 -0.01 12.24 0.07
C GLU A 49 -0.72 13.40 0.76
N GLN A 50 -2.05 13.45 0.69
CA GLN A 50 -2.85 14.54 1.27
C GLN A 50 -3.05 14.42 2.78
N HIS A 51 -3.03 13.20 3.33
CA HIS A 51 -3.49 12.98 4.71
C HIS A 51 -2.52 12.26 5.63
N LEU A 52 -1.55 11.52 5.09
CA LEU A 52 -0.72 10.62 5.90
C LEU A 52 0.76 10.94 5.81
N ALA A 53 1.33 11.06 4.61
CA ALA A 53 2.75 11.38 4.46
C ALA A 53 3.04 11.93 3.07
N THR A 54 3.90 12.94 2.99
CA THR A 54 4.40 13.45 1.70
C THR A 54 5.80 12.92 1.42
N ARG A 55 6.17 12.94 0.14
CA ARG A 55 7.54 12.73 -0.33
C ARG A 55 7.86 13.85 -1.32
N PRO A 56 9.09 14.39 -1.32
CA PRO A 56 9.47 15.39 -2.30
C PRO A 56 9.46 14.80 -3.71
N GLU A 57 9.44 15.66 -4.73
CA GLU A 57 9.74 15.24 -6.10
C GLU A 57 11.20 14.78 -6.21
N SER A 58 11.48 13.83 -7.11
CA SER A 58 12.87 13.39 -7.33
C SER A 58 13.69 14.49 -8.00
N THR A 59 14.94 14.61 -7.56
CA THR A 59 15.96 15.49 -8.14
C THR A 59 16.97 14.72 -9.00
N ASP A 60 16.74 13.44 -9.29
CA ASP A 60 17.56 12.66 -10.23
C ASP A 60 17.21 13.06 -11.68
N PRO A 61 18.18 13.54 -12.48
CA PRO A 61 17.97 13.85 -13.90
C PRO A 61 17.27 12.73 -14.67
N GLU A 62 17.62 11.46 -14.42
CA GLU A 62 16.97 10.32 -15.09
C GLU A 62 15.47 10.25 -14.78
N GLN A 63 15.06 10.64 -13.57
CA GLN A 63 13.66 10.73 -13.20
C GLN A 63 12.99 11.96 -13.80
N LEU A 64 13.70 13.09 -13.92
CA LEU A 64 13.15 14.31 -14.51
C LEU A 64 12.83 14.18 -16.01
N GLU A 65 13.59 13.35 -16.73
CA GLU A 65 13.30 12.98 -18.12
C GLU A 65 12.00 12.16 -18.28
N LEU A 66 11.55 11.47 -17.23
CA LEU A 66 10.30 10.72 -17.27
C LEU A 66 9.09 11.65 -17.13
N PRO A 67 7.93 11.31 -17.74
CA PRO A 67 6.70 12.04 -17.46
C PRO A 67 6.35 11.94 -15.98
N ALA A 68 5.85 13.02 -15.36
CA ALA A 68 5.62 13.14 -13.91
C ALA A 68 4.95 11.91 -13.26
N ARG A 69 3.95 11.33 -13.93
CA ARG A 69 3.21 10.14 -13.46
C ARG A 69 4.04 8.85 -13.34
N TRP A 70 5.21 8.78 -13.98
CA TRP A 70 6.13 7.64 -13.95
C TRP A 70 7.35 7.88 -13.06
N ARG A 71 7.49 9.08 -12.51
CA ARG A 71 8.64 9.44 -11.67
C ARG A 71 8.55 8.75 -10.33
N GLN A 72 9.68 8.24 -9.87
CA GLN A 72 9.83 7.87 -8.49
C GLN A 72 9.87 9.13 -7.63
N LYS A 73 9.16 9.10 -6.49
CA LYS A 73 9.21 10.18 -5.51
C LYS A 73 10.58 10.18 -4.81
N GLY A 74 11.02 11.35 -4.36
CA GLY A 74 12.26 11.54 -3.63
C GLY A 74 12.18 11.15 -2.15
N TRP A 75 13.21 11.55 -1.41
CA TRP A 75 13.42 11.29 0.00
C TRP A 75 13.78 12.59 0.74
N PRO A 76 13.53 12.71 2.06
CA PRO A 76 12.94 11.72 2.96
C PRO A 76 11.40 11.69 2.90
N ILE A 77 10.79 10.72 3.60
CA ILE A 77 9.34 10.69 3.83
C ILE A 77 9.01 11.66 4.97
N HIS A 78 7.96 12.47 4.80
CA HIS A 78 7.49 13.43 5.79
C HIS A 78 6.10 13.05 6.32
N PRO A 79 6.02 12.41 7.51
CA PRO A 79 4.74 12.07 8.14
C PRO A 79 3.87 13.29 8.47
N ILE A 80 2.59 13.22 8.14
CA ILE A 80 1.58 14.23 8.49
C ILE A 80 0.92 13.84 9.82
N GLN A 81 1.20 14.59 10.88
CA GLN A 81 0.65 14.34 12.22
C GLN A 81 -0.64 15.15 12.47
N PRO A 82 -1.57 14.66 13.30
CA PRO A 82 -1.53 13.40 14.06
C PRO A 82 -2.02 12.18 13.26
N ALA A 83 -2.41 12.36 12.00
CA ALA A 83 -3.06 11.32 11.20
C ALA A 83 -2.17 10.09 11.01
N TYR A 84 -0.89 10.28 10.65
CA TYR A 84 0.08 9.20 10.50
C TYR A 84 0.30 8.40 11.79
N GLY A 85 0.39 9.08 12.94
CA GLY A 85 0.54 8.43 14.24
C GLY A 85 -0.69 7.63 14.66
N LYS A 86 -1.90 8.10 14.28
CA LYS A 86 -3.17 7.43 14.58
C LYS A 86 -3.51 6.27 13.64
N PHE A 87 -2.85 6.18 12.49
CA PHE A 87 -3.09 5.13 11.51
C PHE A 87 -2.71 3.75 12.09
N TYR A 88 -3.63 2.80 12.04
CA TYR A 88 -3.45 1.47 12.64
C TYR A 88 -3.03 0.43 11.61
N ALA A 89 -3.91 0.09 10.66
CA ALA A 89 -3.64 -0.80 9.55
C ALA A 89 -4.64 -0.56 8.40
N TYR A 90 -4.26 -0.95 7.19
CA TYR A 90 -5.10 -0.99 6.00
C TYR A 90 -5.13 -2.40 5.41
N PHE A 91 -6.30 -2.84 4.96
CA PHE A 91 -6.54 -4.17 4.40
C PHE A 91 -7.24 -4.01 3.06
N ASN A 92 -6.68 -4.64 2.03
CA ASN A 92 -7.14 -4.58 0.65
C ASN A 92 -7.68 -5.94 0.18
N LEU A 93 -8.58 -5.92 -0.80
CA LEU A 93 -9.08 -7.11 -1.51
C LEU A 93 -9.31 -6.76 -2.98
N ASP A 94 -8.43 -7.28 -3.84
CA ASP A 94 -8.31 -6.78 -5.22
C ASP A 94 -7.74 -7.85 -6.17
N ASN A 95 -7.99 -9.13 -5.86
CA ASN A 95 -7.47 -10.27 -6.63
C ASN A 95 -8.62 -11.18 -7.12
N GLY A 96 -9.75 -10.56 -7.50
CA GLY A 96 -10.88 -11.23 -8.13
C GLY A 96 -12.05 -11.57 -7.20
N GLY A 97 -12.77 -12.65 -7.55
CA GLY A 97 -14.00 -13.08 -6.86
C GLY A 97 -13.89 -14.38 -6.04
N GLY A 98 -12.68 -14.93 -5.88
CA GLY A 98 -12.44 -16.19 -5.16
C GLY A 98 -12.45 -16.06 -3.64
N ARG A 99 -12.35 -17.21 -2.95
CA ARG A 99 -12.29 -17.26 -1.48
C ARG A 99 -11.03 -16.59 -0.95
N VAL A 100 -11.15 -15.93 0.19
CA VAL A 100 -9.98 -15.51 0.97
C VAL A 100 -9.34 -16.75 1.61
N ARG A 101 -8.05 -16.95 1.36
CA ARG A 101 -7.24 -18.06 1.88
C ARG A 101 -6.30 -17.65 3.00
N GLY A 102 -6.06 -16.34 3.17
CA GLY A 102 -5.14 -15.82 4.17
C GLY A 102 -4.77 -14.38 3.89
N ILE A 103 -3.56 -13.98 4.28
CA ILE A 103 -3.11 -12.58 4.17
C ILE A 103 -1.58 -12.51 4.00
N TYR A 104 -1.13 -11.59 3.15
CA TYR A 104 0.28 -11.26 3.01
C TYR A 104 0.69 -10.35 4.17
N ALA A 105 1.72 -10.74 4.93
CA ALA A 105 2.24 -9.94 6.03
C ALA A 105 3.14 -8.78 5.56
N GLN A 106 3.37 -8.61 4.25
CA GLN A 106 4.21 -7.53 3.70
C GLN A 106 5.58 -7.45 4.39
N GLU A 107 6.24 -8.60 4.61
CA GLU A 107 7.53 -8.71 5.29
C GLU A 107 7.53 -8.21 6.75
N ASN A 108 6.36 -8.04 7.36
CA ASN A 108 6.21 -7.58 8.74
C ASN A 108 6.01 -8.76 9.68
N LEU A 109 7.09 -9.20 10.32
CA LEU A 109 7.07 -10.36 11.24
C LEU A 109 6.10 -10.16 12.42
N GLY A 110 5.99 -8.94 12.94
CA GLY A 110 5.05 -8.63 14.02
C GLY A 110 3.60 -8.74 13.56
N ALA A 111 3.29 -8.28 12.34
CA ALA A 111 1.96 -8.43 11.76
C ALA A 111 1.61 -9.90 11.51
N LYS A 112 2.56 -10.72 11.04
CA LYS A 112 2.34 -12.16 10.84
C LYS A 112 1.84 -12.85 12.11
N ALA A 113 2.49 -12.61 13.25
CA ALA A 113 2.08 -13.22 14.52
C ALA A 113 0.65 -12.82 14.94
N LEU A 114 0.25 -11.56 14.69
CA LEU A 114 -1.12 -11.11 14.91
C LEU A 114 -2.10 -11.81 13.97
N PHE A 115 -1.76 -11.89 12.68
CA PHE A 115 -2.61 -12.51 11.67
C PHE A 115 -2.82 -14.00 11.91
N GLU A 116 -1.78 -14.74 12.31
CA GLU A 116 -1.94 -16.16 12.70
C GLU A 116 -2.96 -16.32 13.81
N ARG A 117 -2.91 -15.47 14.84
CA ARG A 117 -3.87 -15.48 15.93
C ARG A 117 -5.27 -15.08 15.49
N TRP A 118 -5.40 -14.05 14.65
CA TRP A 118 -6.70 -13.57 14.17
C TRP A 118 -7.37 -14.56 13.21
N MET A 119 -6.58 -15.29 12.42
CA MET A 119 -7.06 -16.22 11.40
C MET A 119 -7.26 -17.64 11.93
N ALA A 120 -6.64 -18.03 13.05
CA ALA A 120 -6.80 -19.37 13.61
C ALA A 120 -8.29 -19.78 13.81
N PRO A 121 -9.21 -18.92 14.30
CA PRO A 121 -10.63 -19.26 14.39
C PRO A 121 -11.36 -19.38 13.04
N LEU A 122 -10.72 -18.95 11.94
CA LEU A 122 -11.26 -18.95 10.59
C LEU A 122 -10.69 -20.11 9.75
N ALA A 123 -9.89 -21.01 10.35
CA ALA A 123 -9.28 -22.14 9.67
C ALA A 123 -10.33 -23.06 8.99
N ASP A 124 -11.48 -23.27 9.63
CA ASP A 124 -12.59 -24.07 9.08
C ASP A 124 -13.23 -23.43 7.84
N LEU A 125 -13.05 -22.13 7.63
CA LEU A 125 -13.46 -21.43 6.40
C LEU A 125 -12.42 -21.55 5.28
N GLY A 126 -11.28 -22.20 5.55
CA GLY A 126 -10.16 -22.37 4.63
C GLY A 126 -9.16 -21.21 4.65
N VAL A 127 -9.12 -20.42 5.74
CA VAL A 127 -8.20 -19.28 5.91
C VAL A 127 -6.98 -19.71 6.70
N THR A 128 -5.95 -20.20 6.02
CA THR A 128 -4.75 -20.80 6.64
C THR A 128 -3.43 -20.19 6.13
N ALA A 129 -3.46 -19.42 5.04
CA ALA A 129 -2.28 -18.92 4.35
C ALA A 129 -1.81 -17.55 4.89
N VAL A 130 -1.29 -17.51 6.13
CA VAL A 130 -0.60 -16.32 6.64
C VAL A 130 0.87 -16.37 6.24
N THR A 131 1.24 -15.63 5.21
CA THR A 131 2.59 -15.66 4.60
C THR A 131 3.42 -14.42 4.95
N MET A 132 4.75 -14.60 5.05
CA MET A 132 5.70 -13.48 5.18
C MET A 132 5.94 -12.74 3.86
N GLU A 133 5.49 -13.32 2.74
CA GLU A 133 5.65 -12.74 1.43
C GLU A 133 4.97 -11.36 1.32
N ASN A 134 5.42 -10.60 0.33
CA ASN A 134 4.80 -9.37 -0.09
C ASN A 134 4.00 -9.60 -1.38
N THR A 135 3.17 -8.61 -1.70
CA THR A 135 2.53 -8.46 -2.99
C THR A 135 2.45 -6.98 -3.34
N SER A 136 2.34 -6.68 -4.62
CA SER A 136 2.35 -5.32 -5.15
C SER A 136 1.12 -5.04 -6.01
N SER A 137 1.16 -3.89 -6.69
CA SER A 137 0.20 -3.54 -7.74
C SER A 137 -1.26 -3.49 -7.28
N THR A 138 -1.50 -3.16 -6.01
CA THR A 138 -2.84 -2.88 -5.48
C THR A 138 -2.79 -1.78 -4.41
N ASP A 139 -3.95 -1.27 -3.99
CA ASP A 139 -4.09 -0.03 -3.19
C ASP A 139 -3.45 -0.04 -1.79
N HIS A 140 -2.93 -1.16 -1.27
CA HIS A 140 -2.18 -1.15 0.00
C HIS A 140 -0.75 -0.63 -0.17
N VAL A 141 -0.22 -0.69 -1.40
CA VAL A 141 1.17 -0.35 -1.71
C VAL A 141 1.53 1.10 -1.34
N PRO A 142 0.70 2.14 -1.60
CA PRO A 142 1.05 3.51 -1.23
C PRO A 142 1.18 3.71 0.28
N PHE A 143 0.42 2.95 1.09
CA PHE A 143 0.55 2.97 2.55
C PHE A 143 1.87 2.31 3.00
N ASP A 144 2.19 1.13 2.47
CA ASP A 144 3.41 0.40 2.81
C ASP A 144 4.68 1.18 2.42
N ARG A 145 4.64 1.86 1.25
CA ARG A 145 5.74 2.71 0.75
C ARG A 145 6.10 3.87 1.67
N VAL A 146 5.16 4.34 2.49
CA VAL A 146 5.41 5.40 3.46
C VAL A 146 5.64 4.87 4.87
N GLY A 147 5.78 3.54 5.05
CA GLY A 147 6.01 2.91 6.35
C GLY A 147 4.76 2.65 7.18
N LEU A 148 3.56 2.77 6.59
CA LEU A 148 2.30 2.45 7.26
C LEU A 148 1.88 0.99 7.00
N PRO A 149 1.27 0.30 7.98
CA PRO A 149 0.84 -1.10 7.79
C PRO A 149 -0.30 -1.19 6.76
N GLY A 150 0.01 -1.62 5.54
CA GLY A 150 -0.97 -1.92 4.49
C GLY A 150 -0.83 -3.37 4.04
N PHE A 151 -1.94 -4.08 3.86
CA PHE A 151 -1.93 -5.52 3.57
C PHE A 151 -2.95 -5.88 2.50
N GLN A 152 -2.69 -6.96 1.78
CA GLN A 152 -3.57 -7.56 0.78
C GLN A 152 -3.97 -8.96 1.25
N PHE A 153 -5.25 -9.32 1.11
CA PHE A 153 -5.68 -10.69 1.37
C PHE A 153 -5.13 -11.64 0.29
N VAL A 154 -4.74 -12.84 0.71
CA VAL A 154 -4.45 -13.94 -0.22
C VAL A 154 -5.79 -14.47 -0.69
N GLN A 155 -6.04 -14.46 -2.00
CA GLN A 155 -7.30 -14.88 -2.60
C GLN A 155 -7.06 -16.04 -3.56
N ASP A 156 -8.01 -16.97 -3.59
CA ASP A 156 -8.06 -18.02 -4.61
C ASP A 156 -8.16 -17.37 -5.99
N SER A 157 -7.20 -17.65 -6.86
CA SER A 157 -7.10 -16.99 -8.16
C SER A 157 -8.27 -17.35 -9.07
N ARG A 158 -8.89 -18.52 -8.90
CA ARG A 158 -9.86 -19.07 -9.85
C ARG A 158 -9.35 -18.87 -11.31
N ASP A 159 -10.14 -18.21 -12.14
CA ASP A 159 -9.81 -17.84 -13.52
C ASP A 159 -9.35 -16.35 -13.67
N TYR A 160 -8.99 -15.68 -12.57
CA TYR A 160 -8.69 -14.25 -12.54
C TYR A 160 -7.62 -13.88 -13.57
N SER A 161 -6.40 -14.38 -13.40
CA SER A 161 -5.27 -14.03 -14.28
C SER A 161 -5.33 -14.70 -15.66
N THR A 162 -6.13 -15.75 -15.82
CA THR A 162 -6.14 -16.56 -17.05
C THR A 162 -7.28 -16.22 -17.99
N ARG A 163 -8.38 -15.65 -17.47
CA ARG A 163 -9.57 -15.37 -18.28
C ARG A 163 -10.21 -14.03 -18.01
N THR A 164 -10.35 -13.59 -16.76
CA THR A 164 -11.23 -12.44 -16.46
C THR A 164 -10.46 -11.13 -16.42
N HIS A 165 -9.34 -11.06 -15.71
CA HIS A 165 -8.57 -9.84 -15.49
C HIS A 165 -8.24 -9.12 -16.81
N HIS A 166 -8.61 -7.83 -16.86
CA HIS A 166 -8.42 -6.94 -18.01
C HIS A 166 -8.95 -7.48 -19.34
N SER A 167 -10.04 -8.25 -19.27
CA SER A 167 -10.69 -8.81 -20.45
C SER A 167 -12.18 -8.45 -20.52
N HIS A 168 -12.75 -8.60 -21.70
CA HIS A 168 -14.19 -8.49 -21.91
C HIS A 168 -15.00 -9.63 -21.26
N LEU A 169 -14.33 -10.69 -20.79
CA LEU A 169 -14.96 -11.79 -20.06
C LEU A 169 -15.16 -11.47 -18.57
N ASP A 170 -14.74 -10.29 -18.10
CA ASP A 170 -14.94 -9.90 -16.71
C ASP A 170 -16.40 -9.51 -16.38
N THR A 171 -17.29 -10.49 -16.47
CA THR A 171 -18.73 -10.37 -16.25
C THR A 171 -19.15 -10.95 -14.90
N TYR A 172 -20.39 -10.65 -14.50
CA TYR A 172 -20.97 -11.13 -13.26
C TYR A 172 -20.97 -12.67 -13.13
N ASP A 173 -21.04 -13.39 -14.25
CA ASP A 173 -21.13 -14.87 -14.29
C ASP A 173 -19.90 -15.57 -13.69
N TYR A 174 -18.76 -14.88 -13.62
CA TYR A 174 -17.53 -15.40 -13.01
C TYR A 174 -17.48 -15.23 -11.49
N LEU A 175 -18.46 -14.54 -10.89
CA LEU A 175 -18.57 -14.38 -9.45
C LEU A 175 -19.31 -15.56 -8.81
N GLN A 176 -18.77 -16.05 -7.70
CA GLN A 176 -19.44 -17.07 -6.89
C GLN A 176 -19.92 -16.45 -5.58
N ARG A 177 -21.23 -16.57 -5.33
CA ARG A 177 -21.88 -15.96 -4.17
C ARG A 177 -21.25 -16.43 -2.87
N GLU A 178 -20.99 -17.72 -2.74
CA GLU A 178 -20.48 -18.36 -1.53
C GLU A 178 -19.05 -17.89 -1.21
N ASP A 179 -18.25 -17.61 -2.23
CA ASP A 179 -16.90 -17.08 -2.10
C ASP A 179 -16.92 -15.64 -1.62
N LEU A 180 -17.78 -14.80 -2.21
CA LEU A 180 -17.95 -13.40 -1.77
C LEU A 180 -18.50 -13.31 -0.35
N MET A 181 -19.44 -14.20 0.02
CA MET A 181 -19.95 -14.29 1.39
C MET A 181 -18.85 -14.67 2.37
N GLN A 182 -18.00 -15.66 2.03
CA GLN A 182 -16.87 -16.02 2.87
C GLN A 182 -15.87 -14.87 3.00
N ALA A 183 -15.54 -14.20 1.90
CA ALA A 183 -14.63 -13.05 1.90
C ALA A 183 -15.14 -11.91 2.79
N ALA A 184 -16.44 -11.62 2.76
CA ALA A 184 -17.06 -10.60 3.60
C ALA A 184 -17.00 -10.94 5.10
N VAL A 185 -17.24 -12.21 5.46
CA VAL A 185 -17.08 -12.68 6.84
C VAL A 185 -15.63 -12.53 7.30
N VAL A 186 -14.67 -12.99 6.49
CA VAL A 186 -13.24 -12.91 6.82
C VAL A 186 -12.77 -11.46 6.96
N MET A 187 -13.17 -10.59 6.04
CA MET A 187 -12.86 -9.16 6.11
C MET A 187 -13.47 -8.52 7.37
N ALA A 188 -14.76 -8.75 7.64
CA ALA A 188 -15.42 -8.23 8.84
C ALA A 188 -14.74 -8.72 10.13
N SER A 189 -14.40 -10.01 10.23
CA SER A 189 -13.67 -10.58 11.36
C SER A 189 -12.29 -9.93 11.53
N THR A 190 -11.54 -9.76 10.44
CA THR A 190 -10.21 -9.13 10.46
C THR A 190 -10.29 -7.68 10.93
N LEU A 191 -11.24 -6.91 10.39
CA LEU A 191 -11.46 -5.52 10.77
C LEU A 191 -11.89 -5.39 12.24
N TRP A 192 -12.75 -6.31 12.72
CA TRP A 192 -13.16 -6.34 14.12
C TRP A 192 -11.97 -6.61 15.05
N GLN A 193 -11.12 -7.58 14.71
CA GLN A 193 -9.92 -7.90 15.48
C GLN A 193 -8.95 -6.70 15.49
N ALA A 194 -8.62 -6.14 14.32
CA ALA A 194 -7.73 -4.98 14.23
C ALA A 194 -8.25 -3.78 15.02
N ALA A 195 -9.56 -3.48 14.92
CA ALA A 195 -10.13 -2.35 15.62
C ALA A 195 -10.13 -2.54 17.14
N ASN A 196 -10.11 -3.78 17.61
CA ASN A 196 -10.14 -4.15 19.03
C ASN A 196 -8.86 -4.81 19.54
N GLU A 197 -7.75 -4.76 18.81
CA GLU A 197 -6.46 -5.30 19.26
C GLU A 197 -5.80 -4.35 20.28
N ASP A 198 -5.06 -4.89 21.25
CA ASP A 198 -4.36 -4.08 22.25
C ASP A 198 -3.04 -3.51 21.70
N GLY A 199 -2.69 -2.32 22.16
CA GLY A 199 -1.42 -1.69 21.82
C GLY A 199 -1.31 -1.16 20.38
N PRO A 200 -0.12 -0.68 19.98
CA PRO A 200 0.16 -0.23 18.63
C PRO A 200 0.27 -1.41 17.66
N PHE A 201 -0.12 -1.20 16.40
CA PHE A 201 0.10 -2.20 15.37
C PHE A 201 1.61 -2.28 15.04
N PRO A 202 2.21 -3.48 14.93
CA PRO A 202 3.62 -3.64 14.57
C PRO A 202 3.93 -2.99 13.22
N ARG A 203 4.96 -2.14 13.16
CA ARG A 203 5.39 -1.48 11.91
C ARG A 203 6.76 -2.00 11.49
N LYS A 204 7.00 -2.04 10.18
CA LYS A 204 8.36 -2.17 9.64
C LYS A 204 9.20 -0.93 10.03
N PRO A 205 10.54 -1.02 10.00
CA PRO A 205 11.38 0.17 10.03
C PRO A 205 10.92 1.19 8.98
N MET A 206 11.05 2.48 9.30
CA MET A 206 10.72 3.54 8.35
C MET A 206 11.55 3.32 7.08
N PRO A 207 10.93 3.32 5.89
CA PRO A 207 11.71 3.27 4.66
C PRO A 207 12.66 4.47 4.61
N GLU A 208 13.89 4.21 4.16
CA GLU A 208 14.92 5.21 3.95
C GLU A 208 15.39 5.18 2.50
N GLU A 209 16.08 6.25 2.09
CA GLU A 209 16.68 6.31 0.78
C GLU A 209 17.61 5.12 0.53
N PRO A 210 17.42 4.37 -0.58
CA PRO A 210 18.32 3.31 -0.97
C PRO A 210 19.76 3.79 -1.01
N LYS A 211 20.68 3.03 -0.41
CA LYS A 211 22.10 3.39 -0.33
C LYS A 211 22.69 3.76 -1.70
N ALA A 212 22.34 3.03 -2.75
CA ALA A 212 22.81 3.29 -4.11
C ALA A 212 22.33 4.65 -4.65
N GLU A 213 21.07 5.03 -4.40
CA GLU A 213 20.53 6.34 -4.79
C GLU A 213 21.21 7.47 -4.03
N ARG A 214 21.39 7.28 -2.71
CA ARG A 214 22.10 8.24 -1.86
C ARG A 214 23.54 8.45 -2.34
N GLU A 215 24.29 7.38 -2.59
CA GLU A 215 25.67 7.45 -3.08
C GLU A 215 25.77 8.11 -4.47
N LYS A 216 24.81 7.82 -5.36
CA LYS A 216 24.70 8.46 -6.68
C LYS A 216 24.49 9.97 -6.53
N ARG A 217 23.54 10.39 -5.67
CA ARG A 217 23.27 11.82 -5.41
C ARG A 217 24.49 12.51 -4.83
N GLU A 218 25.08 11.96 -3.77
CA GLU A 218 26.25 12.56 -3.10
C GLU A 218 27.46 12.69 -4.04
N ARG A 219 27.68 11.70 -4.92
CA ARG A 219 28.73 11.79 -5.94
C ARG A 219 28.46 12.94 -6.91
N ARG A 220 27.22 13.13 -7.32
CA ARG A 220 26.82 14.21 -8.23
C ARG A 220 27.03 15.58 -7.58
N GLU A 221 26.52 15.75 -6.35
CA GLU A 221 26.65 17.00 -5.59
C GLU A 221 28.12 17.38 -5.36
N ARG A 222 29.01 16.39 -5.11
CA ARG A 222 30.46 16.63 -5.01
C ARG A 222 31.06 17.10 -6.34
N GLY A 223 30.69 16.47 -7.45
CA GLY A 223 31.17 16.87 -8.78
C GLY A 223 30.74 18.29 -9.15
N GLU A 224 29.46 18.62 -8.96
CA GLU A 224 28.92 19.96 -9.20
C GLU A 224 29.61 21.02 -8.32
N ALA A 225 29.91 20.69 -7.06
CA ALA A 225 30.63 21.59 -6.15
C ALA A 225 32.11 21.80 -6.53
N GLU A 226 32.76 20.81 -7.13
CA GLU A 226 34.14 20.93 -7.64
C GLU A 226 34.19 21.77 -8.93
N GLU A 227 33.25 21.55 -9.84
CA GLU A 227 33.10 22.32 -11.08
C GLU A 227 32.83 23.81 -10.79
N ALA A 228 31.88 24.10 -9.90
CA ALA A 228 31.57 25.48 -9.49
C ALA A 228 32.76 26.19 -8.83
N LYS A 229 33.61 25.46 -8.09
CA LYS A 229 34.86 26.02 -7.52
C LYS A 229 35.90 26.30 -8.60
N GLY A 230 36.00 25.43 -9.61
CA GLY A 230 36.87 25.63 -10.78
C GLY A 230 36.49 26.90 -11.55
N GLU A 231 35.21 27.04 -11.88
CA GLU A 231 34.68 28.22 -12.59
C GLU A 231 34.87 29.52 -11.80
N ALA A 232 34.65 29.49 -10.48
CA ALA A 232 34.89 30.65 -9.62
C ALA A 232 36.38 31.06 -9.57
N SER A 233 37.30 30.08 -9.59
CA SER A 233 38.74 30.32 -9.65
C SER A 233 39.17 30.91 -11.00
N GLU A 234 38.63 30.42 -12.11
CA GLU A 234 38.88 30.97 -13.46
C GLU A 234 38.33 32.39 -13.60
N ALA A 235 37.12 32.66 -13.08
CA ALA A 235 36.54 34.00 -13.09
C ALA A 235 37.35 35.01 -12.25
N SER A 236 37.89 34.57 -11.10
CA SER A 236 38.75 35.39 -10.23
C SER A 236 40.09 35.72 -10.89
N THR A 237 40.72 34.75 -11.56
CA THR A 237 41.99 34.95 -12.27
C THR A 237 41.83 35.83 -13.52
N ALA A 238 40.72 35.71 -14.25
CA ALA A 238 40.40 36.57 -15.39
C ALA A 238 40.13 38.03 -14.99
N SER A 239 39.57 38.27 -13.79
CA SER A 239 39.34 39.62 -13.24
C SER A 239 40.64 40.30 -12.78
N ALA A 240 41.61 39.54 -12.25
CA ALA A 240 42.90 40.05 -11.81
C ALA A 240 43.90 40.37 -12.95
N ALA A 241 43.60 39.92 -14.18
CA ALA A 241 44.44 40.10 -15.37
C ALA A 241 44.03 41.30 -16.25
N ARG A 242 43.08 42.13 -15.80
CA ARG A 242 42.66 43.40 -16.45
C ARG A 242 43.07 44.59 -15.60
#